data_AF-A0A520EQ99-F1
#
_entry.id   AF-A0A520EQ99-F1
#
_cell.length_a   1.000
_cell.length_b   1.000
_cell.length_c   1.000
_cell.angle_alpha   90.00
_cell.angle_beta   90.00
_cell.angle_gamma   90.00
#
_symmetry.space_group_name_H-M   'P 1'
#
loop_
_entity.id
_entity.type
_entity.pdbx_description
1 polymer ?
#
loop_
_entity_poly.entity_id
_entity_poly.type
_entity_poly.pdbx_seq_one_letter_code
_entity_poly.pdbx_strand_id
1 'polypeptide(L)'
;MRLIAPMLATPGNPPENTGDWAAEMKYDGFRLLAAVGGGEPPVLWTRNLNVVTSSYPEVVAALSEKLGGRGRIVLDGEIVALAQGRPSFVRLQKRANTLRPTTALRRQVPVTYLPFDVLAADGDDMTPAPYLERRAALADLGHELHGAGLPVQFLPHWIGVDGPVILDAARNSMMEGA
;
A
#
# COMPACT_ATOMS: atom_id res chain seq x y z
N MET A 1 -15.11 -10.04 10.17
CA MET A 1 -14.82 -8.86 9.32
C MET A 1 -15.57 -8.99 8.00
N ARG A 2 -16.21 -7.92 7.51
CA ARG A 2 -16.77 -7.87 6.15
C ARG A 2 -15.62 -7.86 5.14
N LEU A 3 -15.67 -8.71 4.12
CA LEU A 3 -14.72 -8.62 3.02
C LEU A 3 -14.99 -7.35 2.22
N ILE A 4 -13.95 -6.51 2.07
CA ILE A 4 -14.01 -5.27 1.29
C ILE A 4 -13.35 -5.57 -0.06
N ALA A 5 -14.11 -5.37 -1.15
CA ALA A 5 -13.56 -5.50 -2.49
C ALA A 5 -12.74 -4.24 -2.83
N PRO A 6 -11.52 -4.36 -3.38
CA PRO A 6 -10.72 -3.20 -3.74
C PRO A 6 -11.38 -2.35 -4.85
N MET A 7 -11.33 -1.03 -4.72
CA MET A 7 -11.74 -0.10 -5.78
C MET A 7 -10.80 -0.20 -6.98
N LEU A 8 -11.32 -0.29 -8.21
CA LEU A 8 -10.50 -0.42 -9.42
C LEU A 8 -10.28 0.93 -10.11
N ALA A 9 -9.15 1.07 -10.79
CA ALA A 9 -8.84 2.21 -11.64
C ALA A 9 -9.32 1.97 -13.08
N THR A 10 -9.73 3.04 -13.76
CA THR A 10 -10.03 3.05 -15.19
C THR A 10 -8.88 3.75 -15.92
N PRO A 11 -8.30 3.15 -16.98
CA PRO A 11 -7.27 3.83 -17.79
C PRO A 11 -7.79 5.13 -18.39
N GLY A 12 -7.01 6.20 -18.32
CA GLY A 12 -7.40 7.51 -18.83
C GLY A 12 -6.28 8.54 -18.76
N ASN A 13 -6.57 9.74 -19.24
CA ASN A 13 -5.70 10.90 -19.06
C ASN A 13 -6.01 11.58 -17.72
N PRO A 14 -5.04 12.29 -17.12
CA PRO A 14 -5.33 13.16 -15.98
C PRO A 14 -6.45 14.17 -16.31
N PRO A 15 -7.28 14.53 -15.33
CA PRO A 15 -8.35 15.50 -15.53
C PRO A 15 -7.80 16.89 -15.83
N GLU A 16 -8.52 17.66 -16.65
CA GLU A 16 -8.12 19.05 -16.98
C GLU A 16 -8.32 20.01 -15.79
N ASN A 17 -9.38 19.80 -14.99
CA ASN A 17 -9.58 20.52 -13.73
C ASN A 17 -9.05 19.67 -12.58
N THR A 18 -7.82 19.93 -12.17
CA THR A 18 -7.11 19.15 -11.14
C THR A 18 -7.47 19.55 -9.71
N GLY A 19 -8.17 20.68 -9.51
CA GLY A 19 -8.45 21.24 -8.18
C GLY A 19 -9.22 20.31 -7.23
N ASP A 20 -10.04 19.41 -7.79
CA ASP A 20 -10.83 18.42 -7.04
C ASP A 20 -10.15 17.03 -6.97
N TRP A 21 -8.94 16.90 -7.51
CA TRP A 21 -8.25 15.63 -7.65
C TRP A 21 -6.97 15.58 -6.83
N ALA A 22 -6.69 14.36 -6.35
CA ALA A 22 -5.40 14.00 -5.83
C ALA A 22 -4.69 13.07 -6.81
N ALA A 23 -3.36 13.17 -6.83
CA ALA A 23 -2.50 12.30 -7.60
C ALA A 23 -1.52 11.57 -6.67
N GLU A 24 -1.22 10.32 -7.01
CA GLU A 24 -0.24 9.47 -6.33
C GLU A 24 0.60 8.74 -7.37
N MET A 25 1.86 8.45 -7.08
CA MET A 25 2.67 7.70 -8.04
C MET A 25 2.15 6.26 -8.15
N LYS A 26 2.01 5.75 -9.37
CA LYS A 26 1.61 4.36 -9.59
C LYS A 26 2.81 3.43 -9.48
N TYR A 27 2.87 2.68 -8.39
CA TYR A 27 3.89 1.66 -8.16
C TYR A 27 3.55 0.35 -8.88
N ASP A 28 4.58 -0.28 -9.46
CA ASP A 28 4.48 -1.60 -10.10
C ASP A 28 4.77 -2.71 -9.09
N GLY A 29 3.73 -3.46 -8.71
CA GLY A 29 3.80 -4.46 -7.65
C GLY A 29 2.64 -5.46 -7.64
N PHE A 30 2.33 -5.99 -6.46
CA PHE A 30 1.06 -6.68 -6.22
C PHE A 30 0.20 -5.91 -5.23
N ARG A 31 -1.02 -5.56 -5.62
CA ARG A 31 -2.00 -4.98 -4.70
C ARG A 31 -2.37 -5.94 -3.58
N LEU A 32 -2.26 -5.46 -2.35
CA LEU A 32 -2.62 -6.17 -1.13
C LEU A 32 -3.54 -5.34 -0.23
N LEU A 33 -4.57 -5.99 0.28
CA LEU A 33 -5.30 -5.54 1.46
C LEU A 33 -4.63 -6.09 2.72
N ALA A 34 -4.49 -5.27 3.75
CA ALA A 34 -3.95 -5.69 5.04
C ALA A 34 -4.90 -5.33 6.17
N ALA A 35 -5.35 -6.33 6.94
CA ALA A 35 -6.08 -6.09 8.19
C ALA A 35 -5.18 -6.32 9.39
N VAL A 36 -5.29 -5.48 10.42
CA VAL A 36 -4.54 -5.57 11.69
C VAL A 36 -5.32 -4.91 12.83
N GLY A 37 -4.97 -5.22 14.08
CA GLY A 37 -5.61 -4.65 15.27
C GLY A 37 -6.91 -5.33 15.65
N GLY A 38 -7.62 -4.76 16.63
CA GLY A 38 -8.87 -5.33 17.15
C GLY A 38 -8.68 -6.67 17.87
N GLY A 39 -7.47 -6.94 18.39
CA GLY A 39 -7.15 -8.19 19.09
C GLY A 39 -6.93 -9.40 18.18
N GLU A 40 -6.87 -9.23 16.85
CA GLU A 40 -6.63 -10.30 15.89
C GLU A 40 -5.24 -10.21 15.25
N PRO A 41 -4.64 -11.36 14.84
CA PRO A 41 -3.40 -11.36 14.08
C PRO A 41 -3.61 -10.71 12.70
N PRO A 42 -2.58 -10.08 12.12
CA PRO A 42 -2.72 -9.48 10.80
C PRO A 42 -3.05 -10.51 9.72
N VAL A 43 -3.86 -10.10 8.75
CA VAL A 43 -4.21 -10.92 7.59
C VAL A 43 -4.03 -10.11 6.32
N LEU A 44 -3.39 -10.72 5.30
CA LEU A 44 -3.13 -10.10 4.02
C LEU A 44 -3.90 -10.82 2.91
N TRP A 45 -4.50 -10.05 2.01
CA TRP A 45 -5.20 -10.56 0.84
C TRP A 45 -4.68 -9.92 -0.44
N THR A 46 -4.64 -10.67 -1.53
CA THR A 46 -4.42 -10.08 -2.86
C THR A 46 -5.65 -9.31 -3.35
N ARG A 47 -5.51 -8.61 -4.48
CA ARG A 47 -6.63 -8.03 -5.24
C ARG A 47 -7.82 -8.98 -5.43
N ASN A 48 -7.58 -10.27 -5.64
CA ASN A 48 -8.61 -11.29 -5.85
C ASN A 48 -9.04 -11.98 -4.55
N LEU A 49 -8.70 -11.40 -3.40
CA LEU A 49 -9.07 -11.86 -2.06
C LEU A 49 -8.46 -13.22 -1.67
N ASN A 50 -7.35 -13.61 -2.31
CA ASN A 50 -6.57 -14.77 -1.89
C ASN A 50 -5.72 -14.42 -0.67
N VAL A 51 -5.79 -15.23 0.39
CA VAL A 51 -4.97 -15.05 1.59
C VAL A 51 -3.50 -15.31 1.28
N VAL A 52 -2.64 -14.33 1.57
CA VAL A 52 -1.19 -14.36 1.34
C VAL A 52 -0.38 -13.94 2.56
N THR A 53 -0.99 -13.98 3.76
CA THR A 53 -0.35 -13.59 5.04
C THR A 53 1.02 -14.22 5.24
N SER A 54 1.16 -15.53 4.99
CA SER A 54 2.43 -16.23 5.20
C SER A 54 3.51 -15.90 4.16
N SER A 55 3.12 -15.32 3.01
CA SER A 55 4.04 -14.94 1.94
C SER A 55 4.88 -13.72 2.31
N TYR A 56 4.43 -12.90 3.26
CA TYR A 56 5.08 -11.63 3.63
C TYR A 56 5.21 -11.47 5.16
N PRO A 57 5.94 -12.37 5.85
CA PRO A 57 6.03 -12.38 7.30
C PRO A 57 6.72 -11.11 7.86
N GLU A 58 7.62 -10.49 7.10
CA GLU A 58 8.21 -9.18 7.45
C GLU A 58 7.16 -8.06 7.56
N VAL A 59 6.18 -8.03 6.66
CA VAL A 59 5.10 -7.03 6.68
C VAL A 59 4.14 -7.32 7.83
N VAL A 60 3.77 -8.59 8.03
CA VAL A 60 2.91 -9.02 9.14
C VAL A 60 3.52 -8.64 10.48
N ALA A 61 4.82 -8.90 10.68
CA ALA A 61 5.51 -8.55 11.92
C ALA A 61 5.49 -7.03 12.17
N ALA A 62 5.81 -6.22 11.15
CA ALA A 62 5.82 -4.77 11.27
C ALA A 62 4.42 -4.20 11.59
N LEU A 63 3.38 -4.67 10.89
CA LEU A 63 2.00 -4.26 11.17
C LEU A 63 1.55 -4.68 12.56
N SER A 64 1.84 -5.92 12.97
CA SER A 64 1.49 -6.41 14.30
C SER A 64 2.17 -5.62 15.41
N GLU A 65 3.45 -5.26 15.24
CA GLU A 65 4.22 -4.51 16.23
C GLU A 65 3.69 -3.09 16.38
N LYS A 66 3.41 -2.40 15.27
CA LYS A 66 3.05 -0.98 15.29
C LYS A 66 1.58 -0.72 15.49
N LEU A 67 0.71 -1.53 14.88
CA LEU A 67 -0.74 -1.29 14.85
C LEU A 67 -1.53 -2.37 15.62
N GLY A 68 -0.90 -3.42 16.14
CA GLY A 68 -1.62 -4.54 16.76
C GLY A 68 -2.40 -4.18 18.03
N GLY A 69 -1.98 -3.13 18.74
CA GLY A 69 -2.67 -2.64 19.95
C GLY A 69 -3.86 -1.71 19.68
N ARG A 70 -4.11 -1.36 18.42
CA ARG A 70 -5.19 -0.45 18.01
C ARG A 70 -6.51 -1.17 17.81
N GLY A 71 -7.57 -0.40 17.54
CA GLY A 71 -8.80 -0.95 16.99
C GLY A 71 -8.57 -1.55 15.60
N ARG A 72 -9.62 -2.11 14.99
CA ARG A 72 -9.49 -2.78 13.69
C ARG A 72 -9.13 -1.79 12.59
N ILE A 73 -8.03 -2.05 11.89
CA ILE A 73 -7.57 -1.28 10.74
C ILE A 73 -7.58 -2.16 9.49
N VAL A 74 -7.98 -1.59 8.35
CA VAL A 74 -7.86 -2.21 7.03
C VAL A 74 -7.19 -1.24 6.07
N LEU A 75 -6.03 -1.60 5.55
CA LEU A 75 -5.24 -0.83 4.59
C LEU A 75 -5.38 -1.42 3.18
N ASP A 76 -5.36 -0.55 2.18
CA ASP A 76 -5.21 -0.90 0.76
C ASP A 76 -3.90 -0.33 0.25
N GLY A 77 -3.11 -1.14 -0.44
CA GLY A 77 -1.75 -0.78 -0.77
C GLY A 77 -1.12 -1.71 -1.79
N GLU A 78 0.12 -1.37 -2.16
CA GLU A 78 0.92 -2.11 -3.11
C GLU A 78 2.13 -2.74 -2.41
N ILE A 79 2.40 -4.02 -2.64
CA ILE A 79 3.69 -4.60 -2.24
C ILE A 79 4.67 -4.53 -3.40
N VAL A 80 5.85 -3.98 -3.14
CA VAL A 80 6.90 -3.80 -4.14
C VAL A 80 8.20 -4.46 -3.71
N ALA A 81 9.06 -4.78 -4.67
CA ALA A 81 10.47 -5.04 -4.42
C ALA A 81 11.29 -3.91 -5.03
N LEU A 82 12.29 -3.43 -4.31
CA LEU A 82 13.16 -2.36 -4.80
C LEU A 82 14.46 -2.93 -5.40
N ALA A 83 14.95 -2.27 -6.44
CA ALA A 83 16.28 -2.39 -7.02
C ALA A 83 16.91 -0.99 -7.07
N GLN A 84 18.00 -0.76 -6.34
CA GLN A 84 18.68 0.56 -6.33
C GLN A 84 17.71 1.72 -6.03
N GLY A 85 16.79 1.52 -5.08
CA GLY A 85 15.78 2.51 -4.69
C GLY A 85 14.56 2.62 -5.61
N ARG A 86 14.46 1.80 -6.66
CA ARG A 86 13.35 1.86 -7.64
C ARG A 86 12.51 0.58 -7.62
N PRO A 87 11.19 0.65 -7.83
CA PRO A 87 10.35 -0.53 -7.98
C PRO A 87 10.85 -1.45 -9.10
N SER A 88 10.82 -2.75 -8.87
CA SER A 88 11.23 -3.76 -9.83
C SER A 88 10.31 -4.97 -9.74
N PHE A 89 9.31 -5.00 -10.61
CA PHE A 89 8.36 -6.10 -10.67
C PHE A 89 9.02 -7.44 -10.98
N VAL A 90 10.01 -7.47 -11.88
CA VAL A 90 10.81 -8.67 -12.18
C VAL A 90 11.47 -9.26 -10.92
N ARG A 91 11.94 -8.42 -9.99
CA ARG A 91 12.46 -8.90 -8.70
C ARG A 91 11.34 -9.42 -7.81
N LEU A 92 10.24 -8.68 -7.72
CA LEU A 92 9.07 -9.07 -6.92
C LEU A 92 8.47 -10.41 -7.37
N GLN A 93 8.49 -10.71 -8.67
CA GLN A 93 8.01 -11.98 -9.22
C GLN A 93 8.67 -13.21 -8.59
N LYS A 94 9.90 -13.09 -8.08
CA LYS A 94 10.58 -14.16 -7.33
C LYS A 94 9.88 -14.52 -6.02
N ARG A 95 8.94 -13.69 -5.55
CA ARG A 95 8.09 -13.91 -4.35
C ARG A 95 6.64 -14.25 -4.69
N ALA A 96 6.17 -14.07 -5.92
CA ALA A 96 4.75 -14.08 -6.31
C ALA A 96 3.98 -15.38 -5.94
N ASN A 97 4.68 -16.52 -5.91
CA ASN A 97 4.09 -17.83 -5.64
C ASN A 97 4.71 -18.54 -4.42
N THR A 98 5.43 -17.81 -3.57
CA THR A 98 6.09 -18.40 -2.41
C THR A 98 5.28 -18.13 -1.15
N LEU A 99 4.47 -19.10 -0.74
CA LEU A 99 3.62 -19.00 0.46
C LEU A 99 4.40 -18.85 1.76
N ARG A 100 5.62 -19.38 1.86
CA ARG A 100 6.45 -19.33 3.06
C ARG A 100 7.92 -19.14 2.65
N PRO A 101 8.35 -17.90 2.39
CA PRO A 101 9.69 -17.64 1.89
C PRO A 101 10.74 -17.89 2.97
N THR A 102 11.85 -18.53 2.58
CA THR A 102 12.97 -18.74 3.49
C THR A 102 13.61 -17.41 3.89
N THR A 103 14.33 -17.38 5.00
CA THR A 103 15.13 -16.21 5.42
C THR A 103 16.09 -15.76 4.32
N ALA A 104 16.68 -16.70 3.57
CA ALA A 104 17.57 -16.39 2.45
C ALA A 104 16.83 -15.65 1.31
N LEU A 105 15.64 -16.13 0.91
CA LEU A 105 14.84 -15.49 -0.12
C LEU A 105 14.38 -14.08 0.31
N ARG A 106 13.98 -13.93 1.58
CA ARG A 106 13.58 -12.63 2.14
C ARG A 106 14.73 -11.60 2.13
N ARG A 107 15.96 -12.05 2.38
CA ARG A 107 17.16 -11.20 2.28
C ARG A 107 17.53 -10.86 0.83
N GLN A 108 17.34 -11.80 -0.09
CA GLN A 108 17.64 -11.60 -1.51
C GLN A 108 16.64 -10.66 -2.19
N VAL A 109 15.36 -10.76 -1.81
CA VAL A 109 14.24 -10.00 -2.35
C VAL A 109 13.47 -9.38 -1.17
N PRO A 110 14.01 -8.30 -0.57
CA PRO A 110 13.26 -7.52 0.40
C PRO A 110 12.08 -6.86 -0.30
N VAL A 111 10.97 -6.77 0.42
CA VAL A 111 9.74 -6.16 -0.06
C VAL A 111 9.33 -5.03 0.87
N THR A 112 8.57 -4.09 0.31
CA THR A 112 7.98 -2.96 1.04
C THR A 112 6.51 -2.90 0.69
N TYR A 113 5.65 -2.82 1.70
CA TYR A 113 4.23 -2.53 1.55
C TYR A 113 4.01 -1.02 1.55
N LEU A 114 3.26 -0.53 0.56
CA LEU A 114 3.02 0.88 0.30
C LEU A 114 1.50 1.12 0.37
N PRO A 115 0.94 1.38 1.56
CA PRO A 115 -0.47 1.76 1.69
C PRO A 115 -0.76 3.08 0.96
N PHE A 116 -1.84 3.11 0.18
CA PHE A 116 -2.38 4.31 -0.47
C PHE A 116 -3.79 4.65 0.01
N ASP A 117 -4.50 3.73 0.68
CA ASP A 117 -5.82 3.99 1.26
C ASP A 117 -6.02 3.28 2.61
N VAL A 118 -6.97 3.77 3.40
CA VAL A 118 -7.46 3.15 4.63
C VAL A 118 -8.97 2.96 4.52
N LEU A 119 -9.40 1.70 4.62
CA LEU A 119 -10.79 1.28 4.45
C LEU A 119 -11.51 1.10 5.79
N ALA A 120 -10.75 0.91 6.86
CA ALA A 120 -11.24 0.96 8.22
C ALA A 120 -10.15 1.48 9.17
N ALA A 121 -10.51 2.29 10.16
CA ALA A 121 -9.61 2.84 11.15
C ALA A 121 -10.23 2.71 12.55
N ASP A 122 -9.50 2.08 13.47
CA ASP A 122 -9.94 1.83 14.86
C ASP A 122 -11.34 1.20 15.02
N GLY A 123 -11.82 0.46 14.01
CA GLY A 123 -13.14 -0.18 14.00
C GLY A 123 -14.19 0.52 13.15
N ASP A 124 -13.96 1.77 12.75
CA ASP A 124 -14.89 2.54 11.93
C ASP A 124 -14.72 2.23 10.43
N ASP A 125 -15.84 2.14 9.70
CA ASP A 125 -15.85 1.95 8.25
C ASP A 125 -15.57 3.29 7.55
N MET A 126 -14.41 3.36 6.89
CA MET A 126 -13.95 4.56 6.19
C MET A 126 -14.41 4.59 4.73
N THR A 127 -14.96 3.49 4.19
CA THR A 127 -15.36 3.41 2.77
C THR A 127 -16.40 4.46 2.32
N PRO A 128 -17.29 4.99 3.19
CA PRO A 128 -18.19 6.09 2.81
C PRO A 128 -17.53 7.47 2.82
N ALA A 129 -16.35 7.62 3.45
CA ALA A 129 -15.71 8.91 3.62
C ALA A 129 -15.03 9.39 2.32
N PRO A 130 -14.97 10.71 2.06
CA PRO A 130 -14.18 11.29 0.98
C PRO A 130 -12.71 10.86 1.03
N TYR A 131 -12.06 10.77 -0.14
CA TYR A 131 -10.67 10.32 -0.24
C TYR A 131 -9.71 11.12 0.64
N LEU A 132 -9.86 12.45 0.75
CA LEU A 132 -8.99 13.27 1.58
C LEU A 132 -9.12 12.97 3.08
N GLU A 133 -10.30 12.60 3.56
CA GLU A 133 -10.50 12.17 4.95
C GLU A 133 -9.82 10.81 5.21
N ARG A 134 -9.96 9.88 4.26
CA ARG A 134 -9.24 8.59 4.34
C ARG A 134 -7.73 8.80 4.28
N ARG A 135 -7.23 9.70 3.42
CA ARG A 135 -5.81 10.04 3.39
C ARG A 135 -5.34 10.69 4.68
N ALA A 136 -6.11 11.58 5.29
CA ALA A 136 -5.74 12.14 6.59
C ALA A 136 -5.59 11.04 7.65
N ALA A 137 -6.58 10.14 7.76
CA ALA A 137 -6.51 8.99 8.66
C ALA A 137 -5.32 8.06 8.36
N LEU A 138 -5.02 7.83 7.08
CA LEU A 138 -3.86 7.05 6.65
C LEU A 138 -2.54 7.73 7.07
N ALA A 139 -2.44 9.05 6.96
CA ALA A 139 -1.26 9.81 7.36
C ALA A 139 -1.04 9.74 8.88
N ASP A 140 -2.11 9.81 9.67
CA ASP A 140 -2.04 9.68 11.13
C ASP A 140 -1.53 8.30 11.55
N LEU A 141 -1.99 7.23 10.89
CA LEU A 141 -1.44 5.87 11.08
C LEU A 141 0.03 5.79 10.64
N GLY A 142 0.38 6.54 9.60
CA GLY A 142 1.75 6.67 9.10
C GLY A 142 2.73 7.00 10.22
N HIS A 143 2.43 8.01 11.04
CA HIS A 143 3.32 8.47 12.11
C HIS A 143 3.81 7.35 13.06
N GLU A 144 3.03 6.28 13.25
CA GLU A 144 3.38 5.12 14.09
C GLU A 144 4.23 4.06 13.37
N LEU A 145 4.17 4.08 12.04
CA LEU A 145 4.89 3.19 11.13
C LEU A 145 6.17 3.84 10.55
N HIS A 146 6.58 4.99 11.08
CA HIS A 146 7.82 5.66 10.67
C HIS A 146 9.05 5.00 11.31
N GLY A 147 10.07 4.71 10.50
CA GLY A 147 11.34 4.17 10.97
C GLY A 147 12.20 3.59 9.85
N ALA A 148 13.51 3.83 9.91
CA ALA A 148 14.44 3.29 8.92
C ALA A 148 14.39 1.75 8.91
N GLY A 149 14.13 1.15 7.75
CA GLY A 149 14.15 -0.31 7.57
C GLY A 149 12.84 -1.04 7.83
N LEU A 150 11.74 -0.34 8.17
CA LEU A 150 10.42 -0.98 8.21
C LEU A 150 9.97 -1.37 6.79
N PRO A 151 9.40 -2.58 6.59
CA PRO A 151 8.88 -3.02 5.31
C PRO A 151 7.49 -2.44 5.02
N VAL A 152 7.17 -1.27 5.59
CA VAL A 152 5.93 -0.51 5.38
C VAL A 152 6.30 0.96 5.22
N GLN A 153 5.85 1.62 4.16
CA GLN A 153 6.13 3.03 3.91
C GLN A 153 4.90 3.73 3.36
N PHE A 154 4.66 4.95 3.86
CA PHE A 154 3.54 5.78 3.42
C PHE A 154 4.04 6.78 2.40
N LEU A 155 3.29 6.87 1.31
CA LEU A 155 3.68 7.69 0.18
C LEU A 155 2.99 9.06 0.22
N PRO A 156 3.66 10.10 -0.32
CA PRO A 156 3.02 11.39 -0.50
C PRO A 156 1.87 11.27 -1.49
N HIS A 157 0.86 12.12 -1.28
CA HIS A 157 -0.16 12.44 -2.27
C HIS A 157 -0.07 13.94 -2.55
N TRP A 158 -0.53 14.35 -3.73
CA TRP A 158 -0.55 15.77 -4.10
C TRP A 158 -1.95 16.16 -4.57
N ILE A 159 -2.40 17.34 -4.15
CA ILE A 159 -3.73 17.88 -4.49
C ILE A 159 -3.54 18.97 -5.54
N GLY A 160 -4.38 19.00 -6.58
CA GLY A 160 -4.37 20.10 -7.54
C GLY A 160 -3.15 20.15 -8.46
N VAL A 161 -2.43 19.05 -8.62
CA VAL A 161 -1.24 19.00 -9.48
C VAL A 161 -1.66 18.81 -10.94
N ASP A 162 -1.13 19.66 -11.81
CA ASP A 162 -1.32 19.56 -13.25
C ASP A 162 -0.91 18.19 -13.79
N GLY A 163 -1.78 17.60 -14.61
CA GLY A 163 -1.56 16.30 -15.25
C GLY A 163 -0.19 16.15 -15.91
N PRO A 164 0.25 17.10 -16.76
CA PRO A 164 1.58 17.04 -17.37
C PRO A 164 2.71 16.99 -16.33
N VAL A 165 2.60 17.76 -15.24
CA VAL A 165 3.63 17.83 -14.19
C VAL A 165 3.76 16.48 -13.47
N ILE A 166 2.64 15.86 -13.07
CA ILE A 166 2.69 14.57 -12.38
C ILE A 166 3.16 13.44 -13.31
N LEU A 167 2.77 13.48 -14.59
CA LEU A 167 3.22 12.50 -15.58
C LEU A 167 4.72 12.66 -15.91
N ASP A 168 5.23 13.89 -15.98
CA ASP A 168 6.66 14.14 -16.14
C ASP A 168 7.46 13.66 -14.92
N ALA A 169 6.96 13.92 -13.71
CA ALA A 169 7.55 13.40 -12.48
C ALA A 169 7.57 11.86 -12.48
N ALA A 170 6.46 11.22 -12.85
CA ALA A 170 6.37 9.76 -12.97
C ALA A 170 7.40 9.20 -13.97
N ARG A 171 7.52 9.81 -15.17
CA ARG A 171 8.52 9.43 -16.17
C ARG A 171 9.95 9.56 -15.65
N ASN A 172 10.28 10.68 -15.02
CA ASN A 172 11.62 10.95 -14.47
C ASN A 172 11.97 10.01 -13.32
N SER A 173 10.97 9.54 -12.58
CA SER A 173 11.10 8.55 -11.51
C SER A 173 10.99 7.10 -12.00
N MET A 174 10.77 6.87 -13.30
CA MET A 174 10.49 5.56 -13.93
C MET A 174 9.35 4.79 -13.25
N MET A 175 8.30 5.52 -12.89
CA MET A 175 7.03 4.98 -12.45
C MET A 175 6.15 4.65 -13.66
N GLU A 176 5.16 3.77 -13.49
CA GLU A 176 4.24 3.41 -14.57
C GLU A 176 3.31 4.56 -14.97
N GLY A 177 3.12 5.51 -14.05
CA GLY A 177 2.25 6.67 -14.20
C GLY A 177 1.96 7.29 -12.84
N ALA A 178 0.86 8.02 -12.80
CA ALA A 178 0.24 8.57 -11.61
C ALA A 178 -1.28 8.39 -11.67
#